data_AF-A0A517XSD5-F1
#
_entry.id   AF-A0A517XSD5-F1
#
_cell.length_a   1.000
_cell.length_b   1.000
_cell.length_c   1.000
_cell.angle_alpha   90.00
_cell.angle_beta   90.00
_cell.angle_gamma   90.00
#
_symmetry.space_group_name_H-M   'P 1'
#
loop_
_entity.id
_entity.type
_entity.pdbx_description
1 polymer ?
#
loop_
_entity_poly.entity_id
_entity_poly.type
_entity_poly.pdbx_seq_one_letter_code
_entity_poly.pdbx_strand_id
1 'polypeptide(L)'
;MADGPNAAPGFSFRAAFPWMSIFRCFQVALDPRKLLVAAAGILVMSIGWWVLSALFYYKAPDRSAPEYSNGTISKEKEGQKKPGTDASYTEADFTDIGNKRFAADFEKWRVMADLAGPADEVDPATKRPIPVGRFRAAPWDEYRGPNPFLFATNALAGGATERADAFGRFISGSIPVLVEPLVKLLVPVAKMVSPGVGAQTRVYLFFLILWNVAVWAFFGGVITRLAAVSLSGRGPVTLKQAVQFVCTRYVNYVLSPMVPLAIIAVVIVGLFVYGTIALIPLVGDILLLGLLLPLVLLAGVIMAIFLVGLVGYPLMYPTLSVEGDSSDTFDALSRSVNYVYQSPWHYLWYWFVAVLYGAIVTFFVLFFTSLAVYVGKWAVGLPASTMAESRKPEYLFIYAPESFGWKELFLQGSPYEVTHSTAVSPAGRVVDVYSKKDPAEYDRNRAEFYWFNTFGAGLVGFWLGLAFLMMLGFSYSFFWTAATAVYFLMRKKVDEAEPDEVFLEDDEPQVPPAPPKPPEAPAVASGPVGGTPLTVITAPTVPPAPVVPPPPVVVSPPPVVSPPPPVVSPPPPAEAPKPDDKPIV
;
A
#
# COMPACT_ATOMS: atom_id res chain seq x y z
N MET A 1 -12.86 -49.87 28.49
CA MET A 1 -12.40 -48.65 27.79
C MET A 1 -12.62 -48.93 26.32
N ALA A 2 -13.62 -48.28 25.72
CA ALA A 2 -13.96 -48.43 24.31
C ALA A 2 -13.52 -47.14 23.62
N ASP A 3 -12.36 -47.17 22.99
CA ASP A 3 -11.96 -46.13 22.06
C ASP A 3 -12.79 -46.32 20.79
N GLY A 4 -13.65 -45.34 20.50
CA GLY A 4 -14.44 -45.32 19.28
C GLY A 4 -13.54 -45.27 18.04
N PRO A 5 -14.01 -45.74 16.88
CA PRO A 5 -13.25 -45.63 15.64
C PRO A 5 -13.00 -44.15 15.35
N ASN A 6 -11.72 -43.75 15.34
CA ASN A 6 -11.26 -42.45 14.91
C ASN A 6 -11.89 -42.14 13.55
N ALA A 7 -12.87 -41.23 13.52
CA ALA A 7 -13.40 -40.70 12.28
C ALA A 7 -12.22 -40.17 11.47
N ALA A 8 -12.04 -40.68 10.25
CA ALA A 8 -11.02 -40.17 9.34
C ALA A 8 -11.17 -38.64 9.28
N PRO A 9 -10.09 -37.86 9.46
CA PRO A 9 -10.19 -36.41 9.44
C PRO A 9 -10.81 -36.00 8.09
N GLY A 10 -12.03 -35.46 8.15
CA GLY A 10 -12.73 -35.02 6.94
C GLY A 10 -11.84 -34.06 6.15
N PHE A 11 -11.95 -34.10 4.82
CA PHE A 11 -11.17 -33.23 3.94
C PHE A 11 -11.36 -31.76 4.34
N SER A 12 -10.36 -31.18 4.99
CA SER A 12 -10.37 -29.78 5.35
C SER A 12 -9.89 -28.96 4.15
N PHE A 13 -10.82 -28.31 3.46
CA PHE A 13 -10.49 -27.39 2.36
C PHE A 13 -9.45 -26.33 2.76
N ARG A 14 -9.42 -25.93 4.04
CA ARG A 14 -8.41 -24.99 4.57
C ARG A 14 -7.03 -25.60 4.73
N ALA A 15 -6.94 -26.89 5.04
CA ALA A 15 -5.67 -27.61 5.06
C ALA A 15 -5.15 -27.84 3.63
N ALA A 16 -6.05 -28.13 2.69
CA ALA A 16 -5.71 -28.34 1.28
C ALA A 16 -5.37 -27.04 0.53
N PHE A 17 -6.05 -25.93 0.86
CA PHE A 17 -5.88 -24.63 0.22
C PHE A 17 -5.68 -23.53 1.27
N PRO A 18 -4.46 -23.38 1.82
CA PRO A 18 -4.18 -22.40 2.87
C PRO A 18 -4.57 -20.96 2.49
N TRP A 19 -4.46 -20.60 1.22
CA TRP A 19 -4.81 -19.28 0.68
C TRP A 19 -6.28 -18.87 0.90
N MET A 20 -7.19 -19.82 1.15
CA MET A 20 -8.59 -19.51 1.48
C MET A 20 -8.75 -18.72 2.79
N SER A 21 -7.73 -18.67 3.64
CA SER A 21 -7.71 -17.82 4.83
C SER A 21 -7.88 -16.32 4.51
N ILE A 22 -7.47 -15.89 3.30
CA ILE A 22 -7.60 -14.52 2.81
C ILE A 22 -9.08 -14.08 2.77
N PHE A 23 -10.03 -14.99 2.58
CA PHE A 23 -11.46 -14.64 2.56
C PHE A 23 -11.96 -14.14 3.92
N ARG A 24 -11.30 -14.48 5.03
CA ARG A 24 -11.62 -13.92 6.36
C ARG A 24 -11.24 -12.43 6.46
N CYS A 25 -10.32 -11.94 5.62
CA CYS A 25 -9.87 -10.55 5.65
C CYS A 25 -11.01 -9.57 5.42
N PHE A 26 -12.05 -9.93 4.65
CA PHE A 26 -13.20 -9.05 4.43
C PHE A 26 -13.92 -8.68 5.74
N GLN A 27 -14.30 -9.69 6.52
CA GLN A 27 -14.98 -9.48 7.80
C GLN A 27 -14.09 -8.77 8.81
N VAL A 28 -12.79 -9.12 8.83
CA VAL A 28 -11.82 -8.52 9.74
C VAL A 28 -11.56 -7.05 9.39
N ALA A 29 -11.52 -6.70 8.10
CA ALA A 29 -11.27 -5.35 7.60
C ALA A 29 -12.47 -4.40 7.77
N LEU A 30 -13.69 -4.94 7.84
CA LEU A 30 -14.92 -4.17 8.12
C LEU A 30 -15.08 -3.74 9.58
N ASP A 31 -14.16 -4.13 10.47
CA ASP A 31 -14.14 -3.66 11.85
C ASP A 31 -14.11 -2.11 11.88
N PRO A 32 -15.13 -1.44 12.49
CA PRO A 32 -15.22 0.01 12.52
C PRO A 32 -13.97 0.70 13.06
N ARG A 33 -13.25 0.04 13.99
CA ARG A 33 -12.01 0.57 14.57
C ARG A 33 -10.92 0.68 13.50
N LYS A 34 -10.76 -0.35 12.66
CA LYS A 34 -9.77 -0.35 11.58
C LYS A 34 -10.16 0.64 10.48
N LEU A 35 -11.44 0.75 10.16
CA LEU A 35 -11.95 1.73 9.19
C LEU A 35 -11.67 3.16 9.64
N LEU A 36 -11.93 3.50 10.91
CA LEU A 36 -11.66 4.82 11.47
C LEU A 36 -10.15 5.13 11.49
N VAL A 37 -9.31 4.16 11.86
CA VAL A 37 -7.84 4.30 11.84
C VAL A 37 -7.34 4.50 10.40
N ALA A 38 -7.85 3.74 9.43
CA ALA A 38 -7.51 3.90 8.03
C ALA A 38 -7.95 5.26 7.47
N ALA A 39 -9.18 5.69 7.75
CA ALA A 39 -9.71 6.99 7.37
C ALA A 39 -8.87 8.13 7.94
N ALA A 40 -8.51 8.07 9.23
CA ALA A 40 -7.62 9.04 9.86
C ALA A 40 -6.23 9.05 9.19
N GLY A 41 -5.66 7.88 8.90
CA GLY A 41 -4.40 7.75 8.19
C GLY A 41 -4.41 8.39 6.79
N ILE A 42 -5.49 8.18 6.03
CA ILE A 42 -5.68 8.81 4.70
C ILE A 42 -5.76 10.33 4.82
N LEU A 43 -6.50 10.86 5.80
CA LEU A 43 -6.61 12.31 6.01
C LEU A 43 -5.26 12.93 6.39
N VAL A 44 -4.57 12.37 7.38
CA VAL A 44 -3.25 12.87 7.82
C VAL A 44 -2.25 12.80 6.66
N MET A 45 -2.27 11.71 5.89
CA MET A 45 -1.43 11.56 4.71
C MET A 45 -1.70 12.67 3.68
N SER A 46 -2.97 12.83 3.30
CA SER A 46 -3.39 13.81 2.29
C SER A 46 -3.03 15.24 2.69
N ILE A 47 -3.23 15.60 3.96
CA ILE A 47 -2.88 16.93 4.47
C ILE A 47 -1.38 17.15 4.39
N GLY A 48 -0.56 16.20 4.84
CA GLY A 48 0.89 16.36 4.80
C GLY A 48 1.44 16.43 3.38
N TRP A 49 0.92 15.64 2.44
CA TRP A 49 1.33 15.76 1.04
C TRP A 49 0.90 17.09 0.41
N TRP A 50 -0.29 17.59 0.73
CA TRP A 50 -0.72 18.91 0.29
C TRP A 50 0.21 20.00 0.82
N VAL A 51 0.55 19.96 2.12
CA VAL A 51 1.48 20.91 2.76
C VAL A 51 2.86 20.83 2.10
N LEU A 52 3.43 19.63 1.96
CA LEU A 52 4.74 19.45 1.31
C LEU A 52 4.72 19.94 -0.14
N SER A 53 3.65 19.67 -0.88
CA SER A 53 3.49 20.13 -2.26
C SER A 53 3.44 21.66 -2.30
N ALA A 54 2.69 22.30 -1.41
CA ALA A 54 2.62 23.76 -1.32
C ALA A 54 3.98 24.39 -0.93
N LEU A 55 4.73 23.77 0.00
CA LEU A 55 6.01 24.28 0.47
C LEU A 55 7.14 24.19 -0.57
N PHE A 56 7.18 23.09 -1.34
CA PHE A 56 8.29 22.84 -2.26
C PHE A 56 8.00 23.25 -3.71
N TYR A 57 6.74 23.47 -4.08
CA TYR A 57 6.37 23.84 -5.44
C TYR A 57 6.99 25.18 -5.85
N TYR A 58 7.62 25.20 -7.02
CA TYR A 58 8.23 26.39 -7.62
C TYR A 58 7.53 26.72 -8.94
N LYS A 59 7.48 28.02 -9.24
CA LYS A 59 6.82 28.54 -10.45
C LYS A 59 7.52 28.06 -11.71
N ALA A 60 6.75 28.01 -12.79
CA ALA A 60 7.29 27.66 -14.09
C ALA A 60 8.36 28.67 -14.55
N PRO A 61 9.46 28.19 -15.17
CA PRO A 61 10.46 29.05 -15.78
C PRO A 61 9.84 29.97 -16.84
N ASP A 62 10.24 31.24 -16.84
CA ASP A 62 9.85 32.23 -17.85
C ASP A 62 11.01 32.47 -18.81
N ARG A 63 10.79 32.27 -20.12
CA ARG A 63 11.82 32.46 -21.15
C ARG A 63 12.36 33.90 -21.19
N SER A 64 11.59 34.88 -20.74
CA SER A 64 11.98 36.29 -20.67
C SER A 64 12.88 36.61 -19.47
N ALA A 65 13.07 35.66 -18.54
CA ALA A 65 13.88 35.87 -17.36
C ALA A 65 15.35 36.19 -17.71
N PRO A 66 16.03 37.06 -16.93
CA PRO A 66 17.40 37.49 -17.21
C PRO A 66 18.42 36.35 -17.36
N GLU A 67 18.21 35.25 -16.65
CA GLU A 67 19.06 34.05 -16.66
C GLU A 67 19.10 33.30 -18.01
N TYR A 68 18.12 33.54 -18.88
CA TYR A 68 18.06 32.99 -20.25
C TYR A 68 18.39 34.04 -21.33
N SER A 69 18.75 35.25 -20.92
CA SER A 69 19.07 36.34 -21.84
C SER A 69 20.50 36.25 -22.35
N ASN A 70 20.72 36.70 -23.59
CA ASN A 70 22.05 36.73 -24.19
C ASN A 70 23.02 37.56 -23.36
N GLY A 71 22.56 38.66 -22.75
CA GLY A 71 23.41 39.56 -21.95
C GLY A 71 23.94 38.94 -20.65
N THR A 72 23.18 38.05 -20.01
CA THR A 72 23.67 37.31 -18.82
C THR A 72 24.65 36.22 -19.25
N ILE A 73 24.32 35.46 -20.31
CA ILE A 73 25.15 34.36 -20.79
C ILE A 73 26.47 34.89 -21.37
N SER A 74 26.45 36.02 -22.06
CA SER A 74 27.66 36.65 -22.59
C SER A 74 28.62 37.05 -21.47
N LYS A 75 28.10 37.54 -20.33
CA LYS A 75 28.89 37.82 -19.13
C LYS A 75 29.44 36.54 -18.49
N GLU A 76 28.64 35.49 -18.39
CA GLU A 76 29.08 34.18 -17.86
C GLU A 76 30.19 33.53 -18.73
N LYS A 77 30.17 33.80 -20.03
CA LYS A 77 31.12 33.24 -21.02
C LYS A 77 32.21 34.21 -21.45
N GLU A 78 32.31 35.36 -20.79
CA GLU A 78 33.35 36.34 -21.08
C GLU A 78 34.74 35.73 -20.87
N GLY A 79 35.62 35.88 -21.87
CA GLY A 79 36.97 35.30 -21.85
C GLY A 79 37.04 33.78 -22.07
N GLN A 80 35.93 33.07 -22.25
CA GLN A 80 35.91 31.64 -22.56
C GLN A 80 35.89 31.41 -24.07
N LYS A 81 36.70 30.44 -24.54
CA LYS A 81 36.61 29.94 -25.91
C LYS A 81 35.63 28.77 -26.00
N LYS A 82 35.12 28.52 -27.21
CA LYS A 82 34.26 27.35 -27.46
C LYS A 82 35.04 26.04 -27.21
N PRO A 83 34.42 25.01 -26.61
CA PRO A 83 35.09 23.73 -26.39
C PRO A 83 35.60 23.13 -27.70
N GLY A 84 36.89 22.74 -27.74
CA GLY A 84 37.49 22.10 -28.92
C GLY A 84 37.80 23.01 -30.11
N THR A 85 37.63 24.34 -29.98
CA THR A 85 37.98 25.31 -31.03
C THR A 85 38.58 26.59 -30.44
N ASP A 86 39.32 27.35 -31.26
CA ASP A 86 39.87 28.64 -30.84
C ASP A 86 38.88 29.82 -30.98
N ALA A 87 37.64 29.54 -31.39
CA ALA A 87 36.63 30.55 -31.65
C ALA A 87 36.00 31.11 -30.36
N SER A 88 35.72 32.41 -30.37
CA SER A 88 34.91 33.07 -29.33
C SER A 88 33.43 32.74 -29.50
N TYR A 89 32.66 32.83 -28.42
CA TYR A 89 31.20 32.70 -28.50
C TYR A 89 30.60 33.88 -29.30
N THR A 90 29.61 33.56 -30.12
CA THR A 90 28.82 34.51 -30.90
C THR A 90 27.45 34.72 -30.24
N GLU A 91 26.72 35.74 -30.69
CA GLU A 91 25.35 36.00 -30.22
C GLU A 91 24.38 34.83 -30.49
N ALA A 92 24.57 34.12 -31.62
CA ALA A 92 23.82 32.92 -31.93
C ALA A 92 24.10 31.80 -30.92
N ASP A 93 25.35 31.65 -30.46
CA ASP A 93 25.70 30.66 -29.44
C ASP A 93 25.08 31.01 -28.08
N PHE A 94 25.06 32.28 -27.69
CA PHE A 94 24.39 32.71 -26.45
C PHE A 94 22.90 32.42 -26.49
N THR A 95 22.26 32.65 -27.64
CA THR A 95 20.85 32.34 -27.86
C THR A 95 20.58 30.83 -27.73
N ASP A 96 21.43 30.00 -28.35
CA ASP A 96 21.34 28.54 -28.26
C ASP A 96 21.54 28.03 -26.83
N ILE A 97 22.54 28.54 -26.11
CA ILE A 97 22.79 28.21 -24.70
C ILE A 97 21.57 28.58 -23.84
N GLY A 98 21.01 29.78 -24.05
CA GLY A 98 19.84 30.25 -23.32
C GLY A 98 18.61 29.38 -23.57
N ASN A 99 18.38 28.99 -24.83
CA ASN A 99 17.29 28.08 -25.20
C ASN A 99 17.48 26.69 -24.59
N LYS A 100 18.69 26.14 -24.60
CA LYS A 100 19.00 24.84 -23.98
C LYS A 100 18.82 24.87 -22.47
N ARG A 101 19.27 25.94 -21.80
CA ARG A 101 19.10 26.14 -20.36
C ARG A 101 17.61 26.21 -19.99
N PHE A 102 16.85 27.05 -20.71
CA PHE A 102 15.40 27.15 -20.54
C PHE A 102 14.71 25.80 -20.74
N ALA A 103 15.00 25.08 -21.83
CA ALA A 103 14.41 23.78 -22.09
C ALA A 103 14.69 22.78 -20.96
N ALA A 104 15.94 22.72 -20.47
CA ALA A 104 16.31 21.83 -19.37
C ALA A 104 15.60 22.17 -18.05
N ASP A 105 15.45 23.45 -17.71
CA ASP A 105 14.74 23.88 -16.51
C ASP A 105 13.23 23.68 -16.64
N PHE A 106 12.69 23.87 -17.85
CA PHE A 106 11.28 23.61 -18.15
C PHE A 106 10.94 22.11 -18.00
N GLU A 107 11.80 21.19 -18.47
CA GLU A 107 11.60 19.75 -18.25
C GLU A 107 11.63 19.37 -16.77
N LYS A 108 12.53 19.95 -15.96
CA LYS A 108 12.54 19.73 -14.51
C LYS A 108 11.25 20.21 -13.86
N TRP A 109 10.78 21.40 -14.27
CA TRP A 109 9.52 21.96 -13.78
C TRP A 109 8.32 21.10 -14.17
N ARG A 110 8.27 20.54 -15.39
CA ARG A 110 7.18 19.64 -15.81
C ARG A 110 7.01 18.45 -14.90
N VAL A 111 8.12 17.87 -14.44
CA VAL A 111 8.09 16.79 -13.44
C VAL A 111 7.54 17.31 -12.11
N MET A 112 7.97 18.49 -11.66
CA MET A 112 7.45 19.09 -10.43
C MET A 112 5.95 19.40 -10.52
N ALA A 113 5.49 19.93 -11.65
CA ALA A 113 4.08 20.23 -11.93
C ALA A 113 3.22 18.95 -11.91
N ASP A 114 3.69 17.86 -12.53
CA ASP A 114 2.99 16.57 -12.49
C ASP A 114 2.85 15.98 -11.08
N LEU A 115 3.80 16.28 -10.19
CA LEU A 115 3.82 15.75 -8.82
C LEU A 115 3.10 16.63 -7.81
N ALA A 116 3.28 17.96 -7.90
CA ALA A 116 2.92 18.92 -6.85
C ALA A 116 2.17 20.17 -7.37
N GLY A 117 1.86 20.23 -8.68
CA GLY A 117 1.21 21.37 -9.31
C GLY A 117 -0.15 21.73 -8.69
N PRO A 118 -0.45 23.01 -8.46
CA PRO A 118 -1.75 23.46 -7.95
C PRO A 118 -2.87 23.26 -8.97
N ALA A 119 -4.12 23.35 -8.52
CA ALA A 119 -5.30 23.09 -9.35
C ALA A 119 -5.58 24.17 -10.41
N ASP A 120 -5.08 25.38 -10.21
CA ASP A 120 -5.21 26.55 -11.10
C ASP A 120 -3.99 26.75 -12.01
N GLU A 121 -3.05 25.80 -12.02
CA GLU A 121 -1.84 25.92 -12.83
C GLU A 121 -2.16 25.80 -14.32
N VAL A 122 -1.45 26.59 -15.13
CA VAL A 122 -1.60 26.64 -16.58
C VAL A 122 -0.25 26.37 -17.21
N ASP A 123 -0.21 25.48 -18.19
CA ASP A 123 1.02 25.21 -18.93
C ASP A 123 1.49 26.49 -19.64
N PRO A 124 2.69 27.00 -19.34
CA PRO A 124 3.19 28.24 -19.96
C PRO A 124 3.32 28.16 -21.48
N ALA A 125 3.52 26.95 -22.03
CA ALA A 125 3.71 26.73 -23.46
C ALA A 125 2.37 26.62 -24.19
N THR A 126 1.42 25.81 -23.68
CA THR A 126 0.14 25.57 -24.36
C THR A 126 -0.98 26.51 -23.93
N LYS A 127 -0.79 27.26 -22.82
CA LYS A 127 -1.80 28.10 -22.16
C LYS A 127 -3.07 27.33 -21.77
N ARG A 128 -2.96 26.02 -21.60
CA ARG A 128 -4.06 25.14 -21.18
C ARG A 128 -3.94 24.82 -19.69
N PRO A 129 -5.06 24.66 -18.97
CA PRO A 129 -5.05 24.17 -17.60
C PRO A 129 -4.35 22.82 -17.52
N ILE A 130 -3.52 22.62 -16.49
CA ILE A 130 -2.88 21.33 -16.23
C ILE A 130 -3.61 20.58 -15.11
N PRO A 131 -3.64 19.24 -15.14
CA PRO A 131 -4.18 18.47 -14.03
C PRO A 131 -3.40 18.74 -12.74
N VAL A 132 -4.11 18.71 -11.61
CA VAL A 132 -3.49 18.82 -10.29
C VAL A 132 -2.39 17.76 -10.09
N GLY A 133 -1.32 18.15 -9.40
CA GLY A 133 -0.19 17.29 -9.13
C GLY A 133 -0.60 16.03 -8.34
N ARG A 134 0.02 14.90 -8.66
CA ARG A 134 -0.31 13.57 -8.11
C ARG A 134 -0.39 13.52 -6.57
N PHE A 135 0.50 14.21 -5.88
CA PHE A 135 0.54 14.24 -4.41
C PHE A 135 -0.12 15.50 -3.83
N ARG A 136 -0.61 16.40 -4.68
CA ARG A 136 -1.40 17.57 -4.25
C ARG A 136 -2.90 17.33 -4.38
N ALA A 137 -3.30 16.42 -5.25
CA ALA A 137 -4.69 15.97 -5.40
C ALA A 137 -5.20 15.37 -4.10
N ALA A 138 -6.42 15.75 -3.70
CA ALA A 138 -7.06 15.14 -2.56
C ALA A 138 -7.60 13.74 -2.94
N PRO A 139 -7.64 12.76 -2.01
CA PRO A 139 -8.12 11.42 -2.30
C PRO A 139 -9.56 11.36 -2.85
N TRP A 140 -10.43 12.31 -2.48
CA TRP A 140 -11.80 12.38 -2.99
C TRP A 140 -11.92 13.00 -4.39
N ASP A 141 -10.88 13.66 -4.89
CA ASP A 141 -10.82 14.25 -6.23
C ASP A 141 -10.06 13.36 -7.24
N GLU A 142 -9.36 12.33 -6.75
CA GLU A 142 -8.63 11.38 -7.60
C GLU A 142 -9.57 10.38 -8.29
N TYR A 143 -9.51 10.29 -9.62
CA TYR A 143 -10.24 9.28 -10.39
C TYR A 143 -9.77 7.85 -10.06
N ARG A 144 -10.70 6.96 -9.71
CA ARG A 144 -10.47 5.54 -9.35
C ARG A 144 -11.32 4.56 -10.16
N GLY A 145 -11.67 4.97 -11.38
CA GLY A 145 -12.57 4.23 -12.26
C GLY A 145 -14.05 4.64 -12.12
N PRO A 146 -14.92 4.01 -12.93
CA PRO A 146 -16.34 4.31 -12.98
C PRO A 146 -17.03 3.90 -11.68
N ASN A 147 -18.16 4.54 -11.39
CA ASN A 147 -18.98 4.15 -10.25
C ASN A 147 -19.48 2.71 -10.42
N PRO A 148 -19.35 1.82 -9.42
CA PRO A 148 -19.86 0.44 -9.50
C PRO A 148 -21.35 0.30 -9.80
N PHE A 149 -22.17 1.24 -9.35
CA PHE A 149 -23.60 1.26 -9.71
C PHE A 149 -23.78 1.58 -11.19
N LEU A 150 -23.12 2.61 -11.72
CA LEU A 150 -23.12 2.92 -13.16
C LEU A 150 -22.55 1.77 -13.99
N PHE A 151 -21.47 1.14 -13.51
CA PHE A 151 -20.90 -0.06 -14.12
C PHE A 151 -21.93 -1.18 -14.19
N ALA A 152 -22.62 -1.49 -13.08
CA ALA A 152 -23.60 -2.56 -13.04
C ALA A 152 -24.79 -2.28 -13.96
N THR A 153 -25.29 -1.04 -13.98
CA THR A 153 -26.39 -0.66 -14.88
C THR A 153 -25.95 -0.74 -16.34
N ASN A 154 -24.74 -0.29 -16.68
CA ASN A 154 -24.20 -0.40 -18.05
C ASN A 154 -23.89 -1.84 -18.44
N ALA A 155 -23.44 -2.66 -17.49
CA ALA A 155 -23.19 -4.09 -17.71
C ALA A 155 -24.49 -4.85 -18.01
N LEU A 156 -25.58 -4.50 -17.32
CA LEU A 156 -26.88 -5.13 -17.48
C LEU A 156 -27.66 -4.60 -18.70
N ALA A 157 -27.70 -3.28 -18.88
CA ALA A 157 -28.56 -2.61 -19.85
C ALA A 157 -27.82 -2.12 -21.11
N GLY A 158 -26.50 -1.94 -21.05
CA GLY A 158 -25.71 -1.38 -22.14
C GLY A 158 -25.48 -2.36 -23.30
N GLY A 159 -25.11 -1.81 -24.45
CA GLY A 159 -24.70 -2.58 -25.64
C GLY A 159 -23.35 -3.29 -25.46
N ALA A 160 -22.95 -4.13 -26.43
CA ALA A 160 -21.71 -4.91 -26.33
C ALA A 160 -20.44 -4.05 -26.16
N THR A 161 -20.37 -2.91 -26.87
CA THR A 161 -19.27 -1.95 -26.79
C THR A 161 -19.23 -1.22 -25.45
N GLU A 162 -20.39 -0.77 -24.96
CA GLU A 162 -20.53 -0.11 -23.66
C GLU A 162 -20.18 -1.05 -22.51
N ARG A 163 -20.56 -2.34 -22.62
CA ARG A 163 -20.15 -3.38 -21.66
C ARG A 163 -18.63 -3.54 -21.66
N ALA A 164 -18.02 -3.74 -22.84
CA ALA A 164 -16.57 -3.94 -22.93
C ALA A 164 -15.79 -2.74 -22.36
N ASP A 165 -16.23 -1.52 -22.66
CA ASP A 165 -15.66 -0.29 -22.13
C ASP A 165 -15.86 -0.16 -20.60
N ALA A 166 -17.05 -0.45 -20.09
CA ALA A 166 -17.32 -0.45 -18.65
C ALA A 166 -16.41 -1.44 -17.89
N PHE A 167 -16.22 -2.65 -18.43
CA PHE A 167 -15.29 -3.64 -17.87
C PHE A 167 -13.84 -3.18 -17.93
N GLY A 168 -13.41 -2.63 -19.07
CA GLY A 168 -12.06 -2.09 -19.24
C GLY A 168 -11.74 -1.00 -18.21
N ARG A 169 -12.65 -0.04 -18.05
CA ARG A 169 -12.50 1.09 -17.10
C ARG A 169 -12.56 0.65 -15.64
N PHE A 170 -13.38 -0.35 -15.30
CA PHE A 170 -13.43 -0.90 -13.95
C PHE A 170 -12.12 -1.60 -13.57
N ILE A 171 -11.59 -2.45 -14.46
CA ILE A 171 -10.34 -3.18 -14.22
C ILE A 171 -9.16 -2.21 -14.11
N SER A 172 -9.05 -1.24 -15.03
CA SER A 172 -7.93 -0.29 -15.05
C SER A 172 -7.98 0.75 -13.93
N GLY A 173 -9.17 1.10 -13.44
CA GLY A 173 -9.35 2.12 -12.40
C GLY A 173 -9.43 1.57 -10.98
N SER A 174 -10.29 0.57 -10.74
CA SER A 174 -10.67 0.18 -9.38
C SER A 174 -9.74 -0.85 -8.73
N ILE A 175 -9.13 -1.75 -9.52
CA ILE A 175 -8.20 -2.78 -8.99
C ILE A 175 -6.91 -2.15 -8.43
N PRO A 176 -6.25 -1.17 -9.09
CA PRO A 176 -5.03 -0.56 -8.57
C PRO A 176 -5.18 0.12 -7.21
N VAL A 177 -6.41 0.48 -6.82
CA VAL A 177 -6.71 1.12 -5.52
C VAL A 177 -6.33 0.21 -4.34
N LEU A 178 -6.43 -1.10 -4.50
CA LEU A 178 -6.11 -2.05 -3.43
C LEU A 178 -4.61 -2.12 -3.13
N VAL A 179 -3.78 -1.80 -4.11
CA VAL A 179 -2.31 -1.74 -3.97
C VAL A 179 -1.82 -0.31 -3.84
N GLU A 180 -2.73 0.66 -3.73
CA GLU A 180 -2.43 2.09 -3.60
C GLU A 180 -1.45 2.41 -2.45
N PRO A 181 -1.54 1.79 -1.25
CA PRO A 181 -0.56 2.04 -0.18
C PRO A 181 0.87 1.73 -0.62
N LEU A 182 1.07 0.63 -1.34
CA LEU A 182 2.37 0.23 -1.88
C LEU A 182 2.80 1.15 -3.03
N VAL A 183 1.91 1.39 -4.00
CA VAL A 183 2.22 2.24 -5.17
C VAL A 183 2.58 3.66 -4.75
N LYS A 184 1.85 4.24 -3.79
CA LYS A 184 2.11 5.61 -3.31
C LYS A 184 3.40 5.72 -2.49
N LEU A 185 3.95 4.62 -1.96
CA LEU A 185 5.31 4.56 -1.40
C LEU A 185 6.38 4.41 -2.49
N LEU A 186 6.16 3.53 -3.48
CA LEU A 186 7.17 3.20 -4.49
C LEU A 186 7.33 4.28 -5.57
N VAL A 187 6.29 5.04 -5.89
CA VAL A 187 6.35 6.08 -6.93
C VAL A 187 7.40 7.16 -6.61
N PRO A 188 7.44 7.76 -5.40
CA PRO A 188 8.50 8.69 -5.04
C PRO A 188 9.90 8.07 -5.11
N VAL A 189 10.05 6.81 -4.67
CA VAL A 189 11.32 6.08 -4.73
C VAL A 189 11.79 5.91 -6.17
N ALA A 190 10.90 5.50 -7.08
CA ALA A 190 11.22 5.38 -8.50
C ALA A 190 11.54 6.74 -9.15
N LYS A 191 10.83 7.80 -8.75
CA LYS A 191 11.08 9.16 -9.25
C LYS A 191 12.41 9.74 -8.74
N MET A 192 12.88 9.37 -7.56
CA MET A 192 14.18 9.82 -7.03
C MET A 192 15.35 9.46 -7.95
N VAL A 193 15.30 8.27 -8.56
CA VAL A 193 16.33 7.74 -9.46
C VAL A 193 16.07 8.04 -10.95
N SER A 194 14.96 8.71 -11.27
CA SER A 194 14.62 9.03 -12.67
C SER A 194 15.52 10.16 -13.22
N PRO A 195 15.93 10.08 -14.50
CA PRO A 195 16.60 11.20 -15.17
C PRO A 195 15.64 12.38 -15.32
N GLY A 196 16.17 13.61 -15.38
CA GLY A 196 15.37 14.84 -15.53
C GLY A 196 14.74 15.38 -14.25
N VAL A 197 14.84 14.67 -13.11
CA VAL A 197 14.36 15.17 -11.82
C VAL A 197 15.37 16.14 -11.21
N GLY A 198 14.94 17.39 -10.98
CA GLY A 198 15.76 18.43 -10.36
C GLY A 198 16.11 18.17 -8.89
N ALA A 199 17.16 18.80 -8.38
CA ALA A 199 17.61 18.62 -6.99
C ALA A 199 16.53 18.99 -5.95
N GLN A 200 15.82 20.11 -6.15
CA GLN A 200 14.71 20.52 -5.29
C GLN A 200 13.56 19.50 -5.32
N THR A 201 13.23 18.96 -6.49
CA THR A 201 12.20 17.91 -6.62
C THR A 201 12.63 16.63 -5.90
N ARG A 202 13.92 16.27 -5.90
CA ARG A 202 14.43 15.14 -5.10
C ARG A 202 14.30 15.39 -3.59
N VAL A 203 14.57 16.60 -3.12
CA VAL A 203 14.36 16.96 -1.71
C VAL A 203 12.88 16.83 -1.33
N TYR A 204 11.97 17.32 -2.18
CA TYR A 204 10.53 17.14 -2.01
C TYR A 204 10.13 15.65 -1.96
N LEU A 205 10.61 14.84 -2.90
CA LEU A 205 10.35 13.39 -2.93
C LEU A 205 10.89 12.68 -1.68
N PHE A 206 12.05 13.10 -1.16
CA PHE A 206 12.59 12.58 0.10
C PHE A 206 11.64 12.84 1.28
N PHE A 207 11.16 14.08 1.44
CA PHE A 207 10.18 14.39 2.49
C PHE A 207 8.84 13.68 2.28
N LEU A 208 8.40 13.48 1.04
CA LEU A 208 7.23 12.65 0.73
C LEU A 208 7.40 11.21 1.22
N ILE A 209 8.56 10.61 0.99
CA ILE A 209 8.87 9.24 1.45
C ILE A 209 8.88 9.19 2.97
N LEU A 210 9.56 10.14 3.63
CA LEU A 210 9.60 10.21 5.10
C LEU A 210 8.20 10.36 5.70
N TRP A 211 7.39 11.27 5.15
CA TRP A 211 6.00 11.46 5.60
C TRP A 211 5.16 10.21 5.37
N ASN A 212 5.31 9.58 4.20
CA ASN A 212 4.58 8.35 3.87
C ASN A 212 4.86 7.25 4.91
N VAL A 213 6.14 7.00 5.17
CA VAL A 213 6.56 5.99 6.15
C VAL A 213 6.11 6.35 7.56
N ALA A 214 6.27 7.62 7.99
CA ALA A 214 5.87 8.03 9.33
C ALA A 214 4.38 7.80 9.60
N VAL A 215 3.52 8.17 8.66
CA VAL A 215 2.06 8.00 8.79
C VAL A 215 1.70 6.52 8.77
N TRP A 216 2.14 5.75 7.77
CA TRP A 216 1.75 4.34 7.66
C TRP A 216 2.41 3.43 8.68
N ALA A 217 3.58 3.79 9.23
CA ALA A 217 4.16 3.10 10.38
C ALA A 217 3.22 3.10 11.58
N PHE A 218 2.53 4.22 11.83
CA PHE A 218 1.53 4.30 12.89
C PHE A 218 0.20 3.66 12.49
N PHE A 219 -0.48 4.20 11.47
CA PHE A 219 -1.84 3.76 11.14
C PHE A 219 -1.87 2.35 10.56
N GLY A 220 -0.92 2.01 9.68
CA GLY A 220 -0.75 0.66 9.16
C GLY A 220 -0.37 -0.31 10.27
N GLY A 221 0.56 0.06 11.15
CA GLY A 221 0.94 -0.73 12.33
C GLY A 221 -0.25 -1.04 13.25
N VAL A 222 -1.13 -0.07 13.51
CA VAL A 222 -2.33 -0.29 14.35
C VAL A 222 -3.30 -1.25 13.68
N ILE A 223 -3.51 -1.11 12.36
CA ILE A 223 -4.38 -2.00 11.60
C ILE A 223 -3.80 -3.42 11.58
N THR A 224 -2.50 -3.58 11.31
CA THR A 224 -1.84 -4.90 11.28
C THR A 224 -1.83 -5.56 12.65
N ARG A 225 -1.71 -4.79 13.74
CA ARG A 225 -1.83 -5.33 15.11
C ARG A 225 -3.25 -5.82 15.41
N LEU A 226 -4.27 -5.02 15.08
CA LEU A 226 -5.66 -5.45 15.24
C LEU A 226 -5.99 -6.66 14.35
N ALA A 227 -5.47 -6.70 13.12
CA ALA A 227 -5.66 -7.81 12.19
C ALA A 227 -4.95 -9.08 12.66
N ALA A 228 -3.72 -8.99 13.17
CA ALA A 228 -2.93 -10.13 13.64
C ALA A 228 -3.68 -10.92 14.71
N VAL A 229 -4.18 -10.22 15.74
CA VAL A 229 -4.94 -10.82 16.84
C VAL A 229 -6.29 -11.36 16.35
N SER A 230 -6.99 -10.62 15.48
CA SER A 230 -8.30 -11.05 14.96
C SER A 230 -8.20 -12.32 14.09
N LEU A 231 -7.11 -12.46 13.33
CA LEU A 231 -6.89 -13.57 12.40
C LEU A 231 -6.38 -14.83 13.12
N SER A 232 -5.55 -14.66 14.16
CA SER A 232 -5.03 -15.75 14.99
C SER A 232 -6.10 -16.43 15.85
N GLY A 233 -7.25 -15.76 16.07
CA GLY A 233 -8.32 -16.31 16.91
C GLY A 233 -8.01 -16.22 18.40
N ARG A 234 -6.92 -15.53 18.79
CA ARG A 234 -6.72 -15.09 20.17
C ARG A 234 -7.69 -13.94 20.45
N GLY A 235 -8.16 -13.84 21.70
CA GLY A 235 -9.28 -12.98 22.10
C GLY A 235 -9.22 -11.51 21.63
N PRO A 236 -10.33 -10.75 21.72
CA PRO A 236 -10.39 -9.42 21.15
C PRO A 236 -9.40 -8.46 21.82
N VAL A 237 -8.53 -7.83 21.02
CA VAL A 237 -7.71 -6.70 21.48
C VAL A 237 -8.45 -5.38 21.26
N THR A 238 -8.33 -4.48 22.25
CA THR A 238 -8.93 -3.15 22.18
C THR A 238 -8.13 -2.22 21.28
N LEU A 239 -8.78 -1.18 20.73
CA LEU A 239 -8.07 -0.16 19.93
C LEU A 239 -6.97 0.53 20.76
N LYS A 240 -7.23 0.78 22.05
CA LYS A 240 -6.27 1.40 22.96
C LYS A 240 -5.01 0.55 23.11
N GLN A 241 -5.14 -0.76 23.34
CA GLN A 241 -4.01 -1.68 23.43
C GLN A 241 -3.23 -1.72 22.11
N ALA A 242 -3.91 -1.80 20.97
CA ALA A 242 -3.23 -1.79 19.67
C ALA A 242 -2.46 -0.48 19.42
N VAL A 243 -3.03 0.67 19.77
CA VAL A 243 -2.36 1.99 19.69
C VAL A 243 -1.16 2.03 20.63
N GLN A 244 -1.31 1.60 21.88
CA GLN A 244 -0.23 1.57 22.86
C GLN A 244 0.94 0.70 22.38
N PHE A 245 0.65 -0.51 21.89
CA PHE A 245 1.64 -1.44 21.33
C PHE A 245 2.42 -0.82 20.16
N VAL A 246 1.76 -0.08 19.28
CA VAL A 246 2.43 0.57 18.14
C VAL A 246 3.20 1.80 18.59
N CYS A 247 2.67 2.59 19.55
CA CYS A 247 3.38 3.76 20.10
C CYS A 247 4.69 3.37 20.78
N THR A 248 4.70 2.31 21.59
CA THR A 248 5.92 1.84 22.28
C THR A 248 6.98 1.36 21.29
N ARG A 249 6.56 0.89 20.12
CA ARG A 249 7.42 0.31 19.07
C ARG A 249 7.53 1.17 17.82
N TYR A 250 7.06 2.41 17.85
CA TYR A 250 6.85 3.22 16.65
C TYR A 250 8.14 3.39 15.84
N VAL A 251 9.28 3.53 16.53
CA VAL A 251 10.60 3.61 15.92
C VAL A 251 10.90 2.39 15.05
N ASN A 252 10.58 1.17 15.51
CA ASN A 252 10.79 -0.03 14.70
C ASN A 252 9.90 -0.04 13.46
N TYR A 253 8.63 0.35 13.59
CA TYR A 253 7.72 0.47 12.43
C TYR A 253 8.21 1.51 11.40
N VAL A 254 8.78 2.62 11.84
CA VAL A 254 9.35 3.64 10.94
C VAL A 254 10.64 3.15 10.30
N LEU A 255 11.55 2.55 11.07
CA LEU A 255 12.87 2.21 10.59
C LEU A 255 12.87 1.00 9.64
N SER A 256 11.98 0.01 9.81
CA SER A 256 11.97 -1.19 8.95
C SER A 256 11.94 -0.89 7.44
N PRO A 257 11.02 -0.06 6.92
CA PRO A 257 11.05 0.36 5.51
C PRO A 257 12.18 1.36 5.18
N MET A 258 12.72 2.06 6.17
CA MET A 258 13.80 3.04 5.94
C MET A 258 15.17 2.39 5.78
N VAL A 259 15.45 1.28 6.46
CA VAL A 259 16.73 0.57 6.34
C VAL A 259 17.11 0.23 4.89
N PRO A 260 16.26 -0.45 4.07
CA PRO A 260 16.61 -0.74 2.69
C PRO A 260 16.85 0.53 1.86
N LEU A 261 16.07 1.59 2.11
CA LEU A 261 16.23 2.89 1.46
C LEU A 261 17.54 3.59 1.88
N ALA A 262 17.93 3.47 3.14
CA ALA A 262 19.18 3.99 3.67
C ALA A 262 20.39 3.24 3.08
N ILE A 263 20.31 1.92 2.93
CA ILE A 263 21.36 1.13 2.25
C ILE A 263 21.52 1.59 0.81
N ILE A 264 20.42 1.76 0.07
CA ILE A 264 20.44 2.30 -1.30
C ILE A 264 21.09 3.70 -1.31
N ALA A 265 20.70 4.57 -0.38
CA ALA A 265 21.26 5.93 -0.28
C ALA A 265 22.78 5.92 -0.03
N VAL A 266 23.28 5.05 0.85
CA VAL A 266 24.72 4.90 1.11
C VAL A 266 25.46 4.43 -0.15
N VAL A 267 24.92 3.45 -0.88
CA VAL A 267 25.51 2.98 -2.13
C VAL A 267 25.52 4.09 -3.18
N ILE A 268 24.46 4.89 -3.29
CA ILE A 268 24.40 6.06 -4.18
C ILE A 268 25.48 7.08 -3.82
N VAL A 269 25.67 7.39 -2.54
CA VAL A 269 26.72 8.31 -2.10
C VAL A 269 28.11 7.77 -2.45
N GLY A 270 28.35 6.47 -2.24
CA GLY A 270 29.60 5.82 -2.64
C GLY A 270 29.86 5.92 -4.15
N LEU A 271 28.85 5.62 -4.97
CA LEU A 271 28.93 5.74 -6.43
C LEU A 271 29.06 7.20 -6.90
N PHE A 272 28.49 8.15 -6.17
CA PHE A 272 28.65 9.57 -6.45
C PHE A 272 30.10 10.02 -6.22
N VAL A 273 30.71 9.63 -5.10
CA VAL A 273 32.14 9.90 -4.84
C VAL A 273 33.01 9.21 -5.89
N TYR A 274 32.72 7.94 -6.20
CA TYR A 274 33.39 7.19 -7.26
C TYR A 274 33.34 7.90 -8.61
N GLY A 275 32.14 8.33 -9.04
CA GLY A 275 31.92 9.04 -10.28
C GLY A 275 32.61 10.41 -10.31
N THR A 276 32.72 11.08 -9.16
CA THR A 276 33.44 12.36 -9.05
C THR A 276 34.95 12.18 -9.29
N ILE A 277 35.56 11.12 -8.75
CA ILE A 277 36.96 10.78 -9.01
C ILE A 277 37.15 10.36 -10.49
N ALA A 278 36.14 9.70 -11.06
CA ALA A 278 36.14 9.28 -12.46
C ALA A 278 36.06 10.44 -13.48
N LEU A 279 35.91 11.69 -13.04
CA LEU A 279 35.98 12.86 -13.94
C LEU A 279 37.42 13.15 -14.43
N ILE A 280 38.45 12.53 -13.85
CA ILE A 280 39.84 12.66 -14.28
C ILE A 280 40.02 11.82 -15.57
N PRO A 281 40.30 12.40 -16.76
CA PRO A 281 40.16 11.68 -18.04
C PRO A 281 40.91 10.33 -18.12
N LEU A 282 42.19 10.28 -17.77
CA LEU A 282 42.98 9.06 -17.91
C LEU A 282 42.66 7.99 -16.84
N VAL A 283 42.49 8.42 -15.60
CA VAL A 283 42.22 7.53 -14.45
C VAL A 283 40.75 7.08 -14.45
N GLY A 284 39.85 8.00 -14.78
CA GLY A 284 38.43 7.79 -14.89
C GLY A 284 38.06 6.81 -15.99
N ASP A 285 38.48 7.07 -17.23
CA ASP A 285 38.02 6.27 -18.37
C ASP A 285 38.62 4.85 -18.35
N ILE A 286 39.93 4.73 -18.07
CA ILE A 286 40.63 3.43 -18.15
C ILE A 286 40.49 2.64 -16.86
N LEU A 287 40.81 3.25 -15.70
CA LEU A 287 40.90 2.51 -14.44
C LEU A 287 39.55 2.41 -13.74
N LEU A 288 38.80 3.50 -13.57
CA LEU A 288 37.53 3.48 -12.83
C LEU A 288 36.37 2.96 -13.68
N LEU A 289 36.06 3.58 -14.81
CA LEU A 289 34.92 3.22 -15.66
C LEU A 289 35.21 2.04 -16.59
N GLY A 290 36.49 1.70 -16.81
CA GLY A 290 36.94 0.52 -17.54
C GLY A 290 37.22 -0.67 -16.62
N LEU A 291 38.42 -0.70 -16.01
CA LEU A 291 38.89 -1.85 -15.22
C LEU A 291 38.04 -2.13 -13.97
N LEU A 292 37.61 -1.09 -13.24
CA LEU A 292 36.82 -1.21 -12.01
C LEU A 292 35.30 -1.12 -12.23
N LEU A 293 34.82 -1.16 -13.48
CA LEU A 293 33.40 -1.26 -13.81
C LEU A 293 32.66 -2.39 -13.05
N PRO A 294 33.26 -3.58 -12.81
CA PRO A 294 32.60 -4.62 -12.01
C PRO A 294 32.18 -4.16 -10.60
N LEU A 295 32.87 -3.19 -9.98
CA LEU A 295 32.47 -2.62 -8.70
C LEU A 295 31.18 -1.79 -8.82
N VAL A 296 31.05 -1.02 -9.89
CA VAL A 296 29.83 -0.25 -10.20
C VAL A 296 28.66 -1.19 -10.48
N LEU A 297 28.89 -2.28 -11.23
CA LEU A 297 27.88 -3.31 -11.47
C LEU A 297 27.46 -4.00 -10.17
N LEU A 298 28.41 -4.35 -9.29
CA LEU A 298 28.11 -4.95 -8.00
C LEU A 298 27.27 -4.01 -7.13
N ALA A 299 27.62 -2.73 -7.06
CA ALA A 299 26.83 -1.71 -6.38
C ALA A 299 25.41 -1.58 -6.99
N GLY A 300 25.30 -1.63 -8.31
CA GLY A 300 24.02 -1.69 -9.03
C GLY A 300 23.17 -2.90 -8.66
N VAL A 301 23.79 -4.09 -8.56
CA VAL A 301 23.13 -5.33 -8.13
C VAL A 301 22.63 -5.21 -6.69
N ILE A 302 23.43 -4.65 -5.77
CA ILE A 302 23.01 -4.42 -4.38
C ILE A 302 21.78 -3.51 -4.35
N MET A 303 21.80 -2.37 -5.07
CA MET A 303 20.65 -1.48 -5.15
C MET A 303 19.42 -2.17 -5.75
N ALA A 304 19.59 -2.96 -6.81
CA ALA A 304 18.51 -3.70 -7.44
C ALA A 304 17.86 -4.71 -6.48
N ILE A 305 18.66 -5.46 -5.70
CA ILE A 305 18.16 -6.39 -4.68
C ILE A 305 17.34 -5.65 -3.62
N PHE A 306 17.79 -4.49 -3.13
CA PHE A 306 16.99 -3.75 -2.14
C PHE A 306 15.74 -3.10 -2.76
N LEU A 307 15.81 -2.59 -3.99
CA LEU A 307 14.66 -2.01 -4.69
C LEU A 307 13.57 -3.04 -4.99
N VAL A 308 13.95 -4.25 -5.43
CA VAL A 308 13.01 -5.35 -5.63
C VAL A 308 12.49 -5.86 -4.28
N GLY A 309 13.35 -5.92 -3.26
CA GLY A 309 12.99 -6.32 -1.90
C GLY A 309 11.95 -5.40 -1.24
N LEU A 310 11.87 -4.12 -1.64
CA LEU A 310 10.84 -3.19 -1.17
C LEU A 310 9.41 -3.62 -1.55
N VAL A 311 9.22 -4.53 -2.52
CA VAL A 311 7.92 -5.15 -2.76
C VAL A 311 7.43 -5.90 -1.51
N GLY A 312 8.35 -6.43 -0.68
CA GLY A 312 8.07 -7.05 0.61
C GLY A 312 7.69 -6.08 1.73
N TYR A 313 7.76 -4.76 1.52
CA TYR A 313 7.41 -3.72 2.51
C TYR A 313 6.10 -4.01 3.29
N PRO A 314 4.99 -4.39 2.64
CA PRO A 314 3.73 -4.58 3.35
C PRO A 314 3.79 -5.68 4.42
N LEU A 315 4.77 -6.59 4.35
CA LEU A 315 4.95 -7.66 5.33
C LEU A 315 5.78 -7.23 6.55
N MET A 316 6.53 -6.12 6.48
CA MET A 316 7.35 -5.64 7.61
C MET A 316 6.50 -5.27 8.83
N TYR A 317 5.35 -4.61 8.62
CA TYR A 317 4.46 -4.21 9.72
C TYR A 317 3.75 -5.41 10.37
N PRO A 318 3.19 -6.38 9.60
CA PRO A 318 2.76 -7.65 10.14
C PRO A 318 3.83 -8.38 10.96
N THR A 319 5.09 -8.42 10.53
CA THR A 319 6.17 -9.04 11.31
C THR A 319 6.26 -8.42 12.71
N LEU A 320 6.38 -7.09 12.78
CA LEU A 320 6.44 -6.36 14.06
C LEU A 320 5.15 -6.51 14.90
N SER A 321 4.00 -6.64 14.24
CA SER A 321 2.70 -6.81 14.88
C SER A 321 2.46 -8.21 15.43
N VAL A 322 3.04 -9.23 14.81
CA VAL A 322 2.86 -10.65 15.15
C VAL A 322 3.92 -11.11 16.14
N GLU A 323 5.19 -10.85 15.84
CA GLU A 323 6.32 -11.37 16.61
C GLU A 323 6.52 -10.59 17.92
N GLY A 324 6.12 -9.32 17.96
CA GLY A 324 6.29 -8.51 19.16
C GLY A 324 7.75 -8.46 19.60
N ASP A 325 8.04 -8.54 20.90
CA ASP A 325 9.36 -8.19 21.46
C ASP A 325 10.52 -9.08 20.99
N SER A 326 10.22 -10.20 20.35
CA SER A 326 11.23 -11.05 19.70
C SER A 326 11.75 -10.50 18.37
N SER A 327 11.10 -9.47 17.79
CA SER A 327 11.42 -8.92 16.48
C SER A 327 11.76 -7.43 16.53
N ASP A 328 12.90 -7.09 15.94
CA ASP A 328 13.39 -5.73 15.80
C ASP A 328 13.29 -5.21 14.34
N THR A 329 13.85 -4.03 14.10
CA THR A 329 13.87 -3.39 12.77
C THR A 329 14.50 -4.29 11.69
N PHE A 330 15.62 -4.95 12.01
CA PHE A 330 16.38 -5.75 11.05
C PHE A 330 15.76 -7.13 10.83
N ASP A 331 15.20 -7.74 11.87
CA ASP A 331 14.45 -8.99 11.76
C ASP A 331 13.18 -8.82 10.90
N ALA A 332 12.44 -7.71 11.10
CA ALA A 332 11.28 -7.41 10.27
C ALA A 332 11.63 -7.24 8.78
N LEU A 333 12.74 -6.56 8.49
CA LEU A 333 13.27 -6.41 7.13
C LEU A 333 13.73 -7.77 6.57
N SER A 334 14.53 -8.51 7.31
CA SER A 334 15.14 -9.76 6.82
C SER A 334 14.09 -10.81 6.53
N ARG A 335 13.10 -11.01 7.41
CA ARG A 335 11.98 -11.95 7.20
C ARG A 335 11.13 -11.58 5.99
N SER A 336 10.71 -10.31 5.91
CA SER A 336 9.84 -9.85 4.80
C SER A 336 10.51 -10.00 3.44
N VAL A 337 11.79 -9.65 3.33
CA VAL A 337 12.58 -9.80 2.10
C VAL A 337 12.87 -11.27 1.82
N ASN A 338 13.21 -12.06 2.83
CA ASN A 338 13.45 -13.49 2.68
C ASN A 338 12.22 -14.23 2.15
N TYR A 339 11.02 -13.90 2.65
CA TYR A 339 9.78 -14.50 2.14
C TYR A 339 9.56 -14.22 0.66
N VAL A 340 9.84 -12.99 0.20
CA VAL A 340 9.74 -12.63 -1.22
C VAL A 340 10.73 -13.43 -2.07
N TYR A 341 11.98 -13.58 -1.62
CA TYR A 341 13.02 -14.24 -2.41
C TYR A 341 13.00 -15.77 -2.35
N GLN A 342 12.65 -16.34 -1.21
CA GLN A 342 12.63 -17.79 -1.00
C GLN A 342 11.39 -18.43 -1.63
N SER A 343 10.26 -17.74 -1.67
CA SER A 343 9.04 -18.26 -2.29
C SER A 343 8.26 -17.21 -3.10
N PRO A 344 8.87 -16.64 -4.16
CA PRO A 344 8.28 -15.55 -4.93
C PRO A 344 6.93 -15.91 -5.54
N TRP A 345 6.76 -17.14 -6.02
CA TRP A 345 5.50 -17.58 -6.64
C TRP A 345 4.35 -17.69 -5.64
N HIS A 346 4.62 -18.14 -4.41
CA HIS A 346 3.58 -18.19 -3.37
C HIS A 346 3.23 -16.78 -2.90
N TYR A 347 4.24 -15.92 -2.72
CA TYR A 347 4.02 -14.52 -2.39
C TYR A 347 3.13 -13.82 -3.45
N LEU A 348 3.48 -13.99 -4.73
CA LEU A 348 2.70 -13.43 -5.85
C LEU A 348 1.30 -14.03 -5.93
N TRP A 349 1.16 -15.34 -5.72
CA TRP A 349 -0.15 -16.01 -5.71
C TRP A 349 -1.05 -15.50 -4.58
N TYR A 350 -0.53 -15.36 -3.37
CA TYR A 350 -1.31 -14.86 -2.24
C TYR A 350 -1.73 -13.40 -2.45
N TRP A 351 -0.85 -12.55 -2.96
CA TRP A 351 -1.22 -11.17 -3.33
C TRP A 351 -2.20 -11.12 -4.49
N PHE A 352 -2.07 -11.99 -5.50
CA PHE A 352 -3.03 -12.09 -6.60
C PHE A 352 -4.42 -12.43 -6.07
N VAL A 353 -4.54 -13.45 -5.22
CA VAL A 353 -5.82 -13.83 -4.59
C VAL A 353 -6.36 -12.69 -3.71
N ALA A 354 -5.49 -12.04 -2.92
CA ALA A 354 -5.89 -10.92 -2.06
C ALA A 354 -6.41 -9.72 -2.86
N VAL A 355 -5.73 -9.33 -3.95
CA VAL A 355 -6.16 -8.23 -4.82
C VAL A 355 -7.44 -8.59 -5.56
N LEU A 356 -7.55 -9.80 -6.11
CA LEU A 356 -8.75 -10.24 -6.81
C LEU A 356 -9.97 -10.26 -5.88
N TYR A 357 -9.84 -10.88 -4.71
CA TYR A 357 -10.91 -10.91 -3.72
C TYR A 357 -11.21 -9.51 -3.19
N GLY A 358 -10.18 -8.72 -2.89
CA GLY A 358 -10.27 -7.32 -2.50
C GLY A 358 -11.06 -6.47 -3.48
N ALA A 359 -10.89 -6.71 -4.78
CA ALA A 359 -11.59 -5.97 -5.83
C ALA A 359 -13.08 -6.30 -5.84
N ILE A 360 -13.42 -7.59 -5.66
CA ILE A 360 -14.80 -8.05 -5.55
C ILE A 360 -15.47 -7.44 -4.32
N VAL A 361 -14.84 -7.49 -3.14
CA VAL A 361 -15.47 -6.95 -1.92
C VAL A 361 -15.55 -5.43 -1.92
N THR A 362 -14.53 -4.75 -2.46
CA THR A 362 -14.56 -3.28 -2.64
C THR A 362 -15.67 -2.88 -3.59
N PHE A 363 -15.85 -3.61 -4.70
CA PHE A 363 -16.97 -3.41 -5.61
C PHE A 363 -18.31 -3.48 -4.86
N PHE A 364 -18.53 -4.51 -4.03
CA PHE A 364 -19.79 -4.65 -3.28
C PHE A 364 -20.03 -3.51 -2.28
N VAL A 365 -19.01 -3.13 -1.50
CA VAL A 365 -19.11 -2.02 -0.53
C VAL A 365 -19.46 -0.70 -1.24
N LEU A 366 -18.76 -0.44 -2.34
CA LEU A 366 -18.87 0.79 -3.13
C LEU A 366 -20.18 0.85 -3.93
N PHE A 367 -20.61 -0.28 -4.49
CA PHE A 367 -21.91 -0.44 -5.12
C PHE A 367 -23.04 -0.18 -4.12
N PHE A 368 -23.01 -0.83 -2.95
CA PHE A 368 -24.07 -0.70 -1.96
C PHE A 368 -24.17 0.74 -1.42
N THR A 369 -23.02 1.37 -1.15
CA THR A 369 -22.99 2.77 -0.71
C THR A 369 -23.50 3.72 -1.79
N SER A 370 -23.07 3.53 -3.04
CA SER A 370 -23.54 4.35 -4.17
C SER A 370 -25.05 4.17 -4.41
N LEU A 371 -25.54 2.93 -4.35
CA LEU A 371 -26.96 2.61 -4.46
C LEU A 371 -27.77 3.25 -3.33
N ALA A 372 -27.29 3.19 -2.09
CA ALA A 372 -27.97 3.79 -0.95
C ALA A 372 -28.13 5.31 -1.11
N VAL A 373 -27.07 6.01 -1.52
CA VAL A 373 -27.13 7.45 -1.79
C VAL A 373 -28.01 7.76 -3.00
N TYR A 374 -27.92 6.96 -4.06
CA TYR A 374 -28.72 7.14 -5.28
C TYR A 374 -30.22 6.97 -5.01
N VAL A 375 -30.62 5.89 -4.35
CA VAL A 375 -32.03 5.62 -3.98
C VAL A 375 -32.53 6.68 -3.00
N GLY A 376 -31.70 7.10 -2.04
CA GLY A 376 -32.02 8.19 -1.12
C GLY A 376 -32.26 9.52 -1.85
N LYS A 377 -31.36 9.91 -2.75
CA LYS A 377 -31.51 11.11 -3.61
C LYS A 377 -32.79 11.01 -4.44
N TRP A 378 -33.01 9.88 -5.10
CA TRP A 378 -34.19 9.65 -5.94
C TRP A 378 -35.48 9.79 -5.14
N ALA A 379 -35.58 9.16 -3.97
CA ALA A 379 -36.75 9.22 -3.11
C ALA A 379 -37.03 10.66 -2.62
N VAL A 380 -35.99 11.39 -2.21
CA VAL A 380 -36.09 12.82 -1.82
C VAL A 380 -36.51 13.71 -3.00
N GLY A 381 -36.21 13.30 -4.24
CA GLY A 381 -36.60 14.02 -5.45
C GLY A 381 -38.06 13.86 -5.89
N LEU A 382 -38.81 12.88 -5.35
CA LEU A 382 -40.20 12.59 -5.76
C LEU A 382 -41.19 13.76 -5.55
N PRO A 383 -41.14 14.50 -4.43
CA PRO A 383 -41.99 15.69 -4.29
C PRO A 383 -41.61 16.79 -5.27
N ALA A 384 -40.31 17.00 -5.52
CA ALA A 384 -39.83 18.01 -6.45
C ALA A 384 -40.23 17.70 -7.90
N SER A 385 -40.19 16.42 -8.32
CA SER A 385 -40.61 16.04 -9.67
C SER A 385 -42.10 16.27 -9.97
N THR A 386 -42.93 16.40 -8.93
CA THR A 386 -44.38 16.59 -9.06
C THR A 386 -44.82 18.02 -8.73
N MET A 387 -44.16 18.69 -7.78
CA MET A 387 -44.63 19.97 -7.21
C MET A 387 -43.71 21.15 -7.51
N ALA A 388 -42.41 20.92 -7.71
CA ALA A 388 -41.42 21.99 -7.87
C ALA A 388 -40.15 21.47 -8.57
N GLU A 389 -40.16 21.42 -9.90
CA GLU A 389 -39.05 20.82 -10.67
C GLU A 389 -37.70 21.52 -10.43
N SER A 390 -37.70 22.83 -10.17
CA SER A 390 -36.50 23.60 -9.81
C SER A 390 -35.90 23.22 -8.45
N ARG A 391 -36.60 22.40 -7.64
CA ARG A 391 -36.17 21.95 -6.31
C ARG A 391 -35.69 20.50 -6.29
N LYS A 392 -35.49 19.87 -7.45
CA LYS A 392 -34.86 18.55 -7.51
C LYS A 392 -33.46 18.62 -6.87
N PRO A 393 -33.03 17.61 -6.11
CA PRO A 393 -31.91 17.76 -5.17
C PRO A 393 -30.52 17.77 -5.82
N GLU A 394 -30.38 17.65 -7.15
CA GLU A 394 -29.09 17.51 -7.85
C GLU A 394 -28.15 18.68 -7.59
N TYR A 395 -28.68 19.90 -7.45
CA TYR A 395 -27.89 21.09 -7.15
C TYR A 395 -27.16 20.99 -5.79
N LEU A 396 -27.57 20.10 -4.89
CA LEU A 396 -26.90 19.84 -3.60
C LEU A 396 -25.67 18.92 -3.76
N PHE A 397 -25.53 18.21 -4.88
CA PHE A 397 -24.46 17.24 -5.13
C PHE A 397 -23.29 17.83 -5.92
N ILE A 398 -23.27 19.15 -6.16
CA ILE A 398 -22.20 19.82 -6.93
C ILE A 398 -20.79 19.66 -6.31
N TYR A 399 -20.72 19.37 -5.00
CA TYR A 399 -19.51 19.11 -4.24
C TYR A 399 -19.35 17.62 -3.87
N ALA A 400 -20.09 16.72 -4.53
CA ALA A 400 -19.88 15.29 -4.36
C ALA A 400 -18.46 14.89 -4.80
N PRO A 401 -17.86 13.87 -4.15
CA PRO A 401 -16.55 13.34 -4.54
C PRO A 401 -16.49 12.96 -6.02
N GLU A 402 -15.34 13.20 -6.67
CA GLU A 402 -15.11 12.83 -8.07
C GLU A 402 -14.58 11.40 -8.20
N SER A 403 -13.94 10.91 -7.16
CA SER A 403 -13.46 9.53 -7.07
C SER A 403 -14.61 8.52 -7.17
N PHE A 404 -14.33 7.41 -7.86
CA PHE A 404 -15.32 6.37 -8.22
C PHE A 404 -16.61 6.92 -8.87
N GLY A 405 -16.53 8.01 -9.64
CA GLY A 405 -17.65 8.51 -10.44
C GLY A 405 -18.88 8.96 -9.65
N TRP A 406 -18.72 9.33 -8.37
CA TRP A 406 -19.85 9.75 -7.52
C TRP A 406 -20.50 11.05 -8.05
N LYS A 407 -19.68 12.04 -8.40
CA LYS A 407 -20.14 13.29 -8.98
C LYS A 407 -20.89 13.08 -10.31
N GLU A 408 -20.36 12.20 -11.17
CA GLU A 408 -21.03 11.80 -12.42
C GLU A 408 -22.39 11.14 -12.13
N LEU A 409 -22.44 10.16 -11.23
CA LEU A 409 -23.67 9.45 -10.85
C LEU A 409 -24.75 10.41 -10.32
N PHE A 410 -24.38 11.35 -9.44
CA PHE A 410 -25.38 12.18 -8.77
C PHE A 410 -25.79 13.43 -9.55
N LEU A 411 -25.01 13.84 -10.56
CA LEU A 411 -25.35 14.98 -11.42
C LEU A 411 -25.88 14.57 -12.79
N GLN A 412 -25.91 13.27 -13.09
CA GLN A 412 -26.42 12.73 -14.36
C GLN A 412 -27.83 13.26 -14.69
N GLY A 413 -28.01 13.77 -15.91
CA GLY A 413 -29.29 14.26 -16.42
C GLY A 413 -29.78 15.56 -15.79
N SER A 414 -28.90 16.31 -15.10
CA SER A 414 -29.21 17.60 -14.49
C SER A 414 -28.50 18.76 -15.21
N PRO A 415 -28.91 20.03 -14.97
CA PRO A 415 -28.18 21.19 -15.48
C PRO A 415 -26.72 21.30 -14.97
N TYR A 416 -26.35 20.49 -13.98
CA TYR A 416 -25.02 20.43 -13.38
C TYR A 416 -24.20 19.21 -13.83
N GLU A 417 -24.66 18.49 -14.86
CA GLU A 417 -24.04 17.26 -15.33
C GLU A 417 -22.55 17.47 -15.69
N VAL A 418 -21.73 16.48 -15.30
CA VAL A 418 -20.30 16.47 -15.56
C VAL A 418 -19.95 15.31 -16.49
N THR A 419 -18.96 15.52 -17.34
CA THR A 419 -18.38 14.52 -18.24
C THR A 419 -16.94 14.29 -17.87
N HIS A 420 -16.52 13.03 -17.82
CA HIS A 420 -15.09 12.71 -17.69
C HIS A 420 -14.39 12.89 -19.04
N SER A 421 -13.16 13.37 -19.00
CA SER A 421 -12.29 13.56 -20.15
C SER A 421 -10.86 13.25 -19.74
N THR A 422 -10.02 12.83 -20.68
CA THR A 422 -8.60 12.59 -20.40
C THR A 422 -7.80 13.85 -20.70
N ALA A 423 -7.02 14.31 -19.71
CA ALA A 423 -5.99 15.33 -19.88
C ALA A 423 -4.60 14.69 -19.80
N VAL A 424 -3.61 15.32 -20.43
CA VAL A 424 -2.21 14.88 -20.34
C VAL A 424 -1.46 15.87 -19.46
N SER A 425 -0.81 15.36 -18.41
CA SER A 425 0.02 16.18 -17.54
C SER A 425 1.27 16.67 -18.29
N PRO A 426 1.94 17.72 -17.78
CA PRO A 426 3.15 18.22 -18.44
C PRO A 426 4.27 17.18 -18.57
N ALA A 427 4.26 16.14 -17.75
CA ALA A 427 5.22 15.02 -17.80
C ALA A 427 4.73 13.82 -18.65
N GLY A 428 3.62 13.95 -19.38
CA GLY A 428 3.08 12.90 -20.25
C GLY A 428 2.17 11.88 -19.57
N ARG A 429 1.80 12.08 -18.29
CA ARG A 429 0.86 11.19 -17.59
C ARG A 429 -0.56 11.48 -18.05
N VAL A 430 -1.31 10.46 -18.46
CA VAL A 430 -2.75 10.58 -18.72
C VAL A 430 -3.50 10.64 -17.40
N VAL A 431 -4.38 11.63 -17.26
CA VAL A 431 -5.18 11.88 -16.06
C VAL A 431 -6.62 12.08 -16.47
N ASP A 432 -7.53 11.34 -15.85
CA ASP A 432 -8.95 11.59 -15.99
C ASP A 432 -9.35 12.84 -15.20
N VAL A 433 -10.06 13.75 -15.86
CA VAL A 433 -10.51 15.05 -15.34
C VAL A 433 -12.00 15.20 -15.63
N TYR A 434 -12.77 15.58 -14.60
CA TYR A 434 -14.17 15.92 -14.76
C TYR A 434 -14.33 17.36 -15.24
N SER A 435 -15.13 17.53 -16.29
CA SER A 435 -15.48 18.82 -16.86
C SER A 435 -17.00 18.97 -16.89
N LYS A 436 -17.48 20.22 -16.92
CA LYS A 436 -18.92 20.52 -17.04
C LYS A 436 -19.38 20.12 -18.45
N LYS A 437 -20.48 19.38 -18.57
CA LYS A 437 -21.01 18.95 -19.87
C LYS A 437 -21.47 20.13 -20.72
N ASP A 438 -22.25 21.03 -20.12
CA ASP A 438 -22.59 22.34 -20.67
C ASP A 438 -22.17 23.42 -19.67
N PRO A 439 -21.00 24.08 -19.88
CA PRO A 439 -20.53 25.14 -18.99
C PRO A 439 -21.48 26.33 -18.91
N ALA A 440 -22.15 26.69 -20.00
CA ALA A 440 -23.03 27.86 -20.04
C ALA A 440 -24.33 27.60 -19.27
N GLU A 441 -24.91 26.41 -19.40
CA GLU A 441 -26.05 25.99 -18.59
C GLU A 441 -25.66 25.87 -17.11
N TYR A 442 -24.55 25.20 -16.81
CA TYR A 442 -24.04 25.04 -15.44
C TYR A 442 -23.88 26.40 -14.76
N ASP A 443 -23.17 27.34 -15.40
CA ASP A 443 -22.81 28.62 -14.79
C ASP A 443 -24.02 29.55 -14.64
N ARG A 444 -24.99 29.51 -15.57
CA ARG A 444 -26.26 30.23 -15.42
C ARG A 444 -27.05 29.73 -14.20
N ASN A 445 -27.26 28.42 -14.10
CA ASN A 445 -27.98 27.83 -12.97
C ASN A 445 -27.23 28.05 -11.64
N ARG A 446 -25.89 28.01 -11.67
CA ARG A 446 -25.07 28.27 -10.50
C ARG A 446 -25.14 29.72 -10.02
N ALA A 447 -25.29 30.68 -10.94
CA ALA A 447 -25.45 32.10 -10.60
C ALA A 447 -26.77 32.39 -9.86
N GLU A 448 -27.77 31.53 -10.01
CA GLU A 448 -29.06 31.64 -9.31
C GLU A 448 -29.01 31.14 -7.85
N PHE A 449 -27.87 30.62 -7.39
CA PHE A 449 -27.75 30.09 -6.03
C PHE A 449 -27.79 31.21 -5.00
N TYR A 450 -28.72 31.09 -4.05
CA TYR A 450 -28.60 31.82 -2.81
C TYR A 450 -27.51 31.19 -1.92
N TRP A 451 -27.05 31.95 -0.93
CA TRP A 451 -26.03 31.50 0.01
C TRP A 451 -26.40 30.16 0.69
N PHE A 452 -27.68 29.93 0.98
CA PHE A 452 -28.15 28.70 1.62
C PHE A 452 -28.14 27.49 0.68
N ASN A 453 -28.27 27.67 -0.64
CA ASN A 453 -28.10 26.58 -1.60
C ASN A 453 -26.64 26.10 -1.59
N THR A 454 -25.71 27.05 -1.64
CA THR A 454 -24.27 26.76 -1.56
C THR A 454 -23.90 26.11 -0.23
N PHE A 455 -24.43 26.62 0.88
CA PHE A 455 -24.22 26.03 2.19
C PHE A 455 -24.80 24.62 2.30
N GLY A 456 -26.03 24.42 1.82
CA GLY A 456 -26.67 23.09 1.78
C GLY A 456 -25.90 22.09 0.93
N ALA A 457 -25.41 22.52 -0.25
CA ALA A 457 -24.54 21.70 -1.08
C ALA A 457 -23.21 21.37 -0.39
N GLY A 458 -22.65 22.32 0.37
CA GLY A 458 -21.46 22.09 1.20
C GLY A 458 -21.71 21.06 2.30
N LEU A 459 -22.87 21.11 2.97
CA LEU A 459 -23.25 20.15 4.00
C LEU A 459 -23.45 18.75 3.42
N VAL A 460 -24.10 18.64 2.26
CA VAL A 460 -24.22 17.36 1.54
C VAL A 460 -22.85 16.86 1.11
N GLY A 461 -22.00 17.72 0.55
CA GLY A 461 -20.62 17.39 0.19
C GLY A 461 -19.81 16.87 1.40
N PHE A 462 -19.96 17.48 2.57
CA PHE A 462 -19.32 17.01 3.81
C PHE A 462 -19.75 15.59 4.19
N TRP A 463 -21.06 15.31 4.21
CA TRP A 463 -21.57 13.97 4.54
C TRP A 463 -21.17 12.91 3.51
N LEU A 464 -21.22 13.26 2.23
CA LEU A 464 -20.73 12.38 1.16
C LEU A 464 -19.23 12.14 1.27
N GLY A 465 -18.46 13.18 1.63
CA GLY A 465 -17.03 13.08 1.89
C GLY A 465 -16.72 12.12 3.04
N LEU A 466 -17.46 12.17 4.15
CA LEU A 466 -17.33 11.22 5.25
C LEU A 466 -17.67 9.78 4.84
N ALA A 467 -18.79 9.58 4.14
CA ALA A 467 -19.19 8.27 3.65
C ALA A 467 -18.13 7.68 2.70
N PHE A 468 -17.64 8.52 1.79
CA PHE A 468 -16.59 8.18 0.85
C PHE A 468 -15.26 7.87 1.55
N LEU A 469 -14.87 8.66 2.55
CA LEU A 469 -13.64 8.44 3.32
C LEU A 469 -13.66 7.12 4.06
N MET A 470 -14.79 6.76 4.67
CA MET A 470 -14.98 5.45 5.33
C MET A 470 -14.81 4.31 4.33
N MET A 471 -15.32 4.50 3.12
CA MET A 471 -15.13 3.54 2.06
C MET A 471 -13.66 3.44 1.60
N LEU A 472 -12.97 4.55 1.33
CA LEU A 472 -11.54 4.47 1.00
C LEU A 472 -10.75 3.83 2.15
N GLY A 473 -11.15 4.14 3.39
CA GLY A 473 -10.65 3.50 4.60
C GLY A 473 -10.81 1.98 4.57
N PHE A 474 -11.88 1.44 3.98
CA PHE A 474 -12.03 0.00 3.78
C PHE A 474 -10.94 -0.58 2.88
N SER A 475 -10.62 0.05 1.74
CA SER A 475 -9.56 -0.45 0.85
C SER A 475 -8.20 -0.52 1.55
N TYR A 476 -7.86 0.50 2.33
CA TYR A 476 -6.62 0.54 3.12
C TYR A 476 -6.64 -0.45 4.30
N SER A 477 -7.76 -0.55 5.02
CA SER A 477 -7.96 -1.55 6.08
C SER A 477 -7.81 -2.97 5.54
N PHE A 478 -8.41 -3.25 4.38
CA PHE A 478 -8.31 -4.53 3.69
C PHE A 478 -6.88 -4.82 3.25
N PHE A 479 -6.17 -3.86 2.66
CA PHE A 479 -4.77 -4.04 2.24
C PHE A 479 -3.88 -4.47 3.42
N TRP A 480 -3.93 -3.74 4.55
CA TRP A 480 -3.11 -4.08 5.71
C TRP A 480 -3.54 -5.40 6.37
N THR A 481 -4.85 -5.68 6.42
CA THR A 481 -5.37 -6.97 6.91
C THR A 481 -4.95 -8.13 6.00
N ALA A 482 -4.95 -7.93 4.69
CA ALA A 482 -4.50 -8.91 3.71
C ALA A 482 -2.99 -9.11 3.83
N ALA A 483 -2.20 -8.05 4.01
CA ALA A 483 -0.76 -8.15 4.26
C ALA A 483 -0.47 -9.00 5.51
N THR A 484 -1.26 -8.86 6.58
CA THR A 484 -1.17 -9.72 7.76
C THR A 484 -1.52 -11.19 7.46
N ALA A 485 -2.56 -11.45 6.67
CA ALA A 485 -2.88 -12.82 6.27
C ALA A 485 -1.81 -13.43 5.36
N VAL A 486 -1.27 -12.67 4.42
CA VAL A 486 -0.15 -13.07 3.56
C VAL A 486 1.08 -13.36 4.42
N TYR A 487 1.39 -12.54 5.42
CA TYR A 487 2.46 -12.79 6.38
C TYR A 487 2.28 -14.14 7.08
N PHE A 488 1.09 -14.43 7.62
CA PHE A 488 0.81 -15.73 8.25
C PHE A 488 0.98 -16.91 7.27
N LEU A 489 0.57 -16.74 6.01
CA LEU A 489 0.75 -17.79 5.00
C LEU A 489 2.22 -17.99 4.62
N MET A 490 2.99 -16.91 4.53
CA MET A 490 4.42 -16.96 4.21
C MET A 490 5.24 -17.53 5.36
N ARG A 491 5.02 -17.09 6.60
CA ARG A 491 5.71 -17.63 7.79
C ARG A 491 5.41 -19.12 7.98
N LYS A 492 4.17 -19.56 7.77
CA LYS A 492 3.81 -20.98 7.84
C LYS A 492 4.52 -21.80 6.76
N LYS A 493 4.71 -21.22 5.58
CA LYS A 493 5.33 -21.92 4.45
C LYS A 493 6.85 -21.96 4.53
N VAL A 494 7.47 -20.90 5.05
CA VAL A 494 8.92 -20.71 5.05
C VAL A 494 9.54 -21.09 6.39
N ASP A 495 8.90 -20.71 7.50
CA ASP A 495 9.42 -20.90 8.85
C ASP A 495 8.69 -22.02 9.62
N GLU A 496 7.67 -22.65 9.02
CA GLU A 496 6.79 -23.64 9.65
C GLU A 496 6.07 -23.14 10.93
N ALA A 497 6.07 -21.82 11.17
CA ALA A 497 5.44 -21.21 12.33
C ALA A 497 3.90 -21.20 12.24
N GLU A 498 3.23 -21.47 13.36
CA GLU A 498 1.77 -21.53 13.38
C GLU A 498 1.13 -20.13 13.36
N PRO A 499 -0.03 -19.95 12.68
CA PRO A 499 -0.66 -18.64 12.54
C PRO A 499 -1.33 -18.13 13.82
N ASP A 500 -1.52 -18.98 14.82
CA ASP A 500 -2.03 -18.63 16.13
C ASP A 500 -0.94 -18.19 17.11
N GLU A 501 0.34 -18.41 16.80
CA GLU A 501 1.49 -17.86 17.55
C GLU A 501 1.64 -16.36 17.29
N VAL A 502 0.92 -15.56 18.07
CA VAL A 502 0.97 -14.11 18.06
C VAL A 502 1.36 -13.62 19.45
N PHE A 503 2.35 -12.75 19.51
CA PHE A 503 2.78 -12.11 20.76
C PHE A 503 1.62 -11.35 21.42
N LEU A 504 1.31 -11.67 22.67
CA LEU A 504 0.36 -10.95 23.51
C LEU A 504 1.10 -10.40 24.74
N GLU A 505 0.80 -9.14 25.10
CA GLU A 505 1.46 -8.47 26.24
C GLU A 505 1.12 -9.14 27.60
N ASP A 506 0.03 -9.92 27.66
CA ASP A 506 -0.42 -10.62 28.87
C ASP A 506 0.29 -11.98 29.11
N ASP A 507 1.10 -12.47 28.16
CA ASP A 507 1.80 -13.75 28.27
C ASP A 507 3.16 -13.65 28.98
N GLU A 508 3.58 -12.46 29.43
CA GLU A 508 4.75 -12.31 30.31
C GLU A 508 4.39 -12.70 31.76
N PRO A 509 5.06 -13.71 32.37
CA PRO A 509 4.91 -13.96 33.79
C PRO A 509 5.42 -12.73 34.56
N GLN A 510 4.51 -12.02 35.23
CA GLN A 510 4.86 -10.95 36.16
C GLN A 510 5.90 -11.49 37.16
N VAL A 511 7.16 -11.13 36.98
CA VAL A 511 8.21 -11.42 37.95
C VAL A 511 7.81 -10.68 39.24
N PRO A 512 7.52 -11.38 40.36
CA PRO A 512 7.19 -10.69 41.59
C PRO A 512 8.33 -9.74 41.96
N PRO A 513 8.04 -8.50 42.42
CA PRO A 513 9.09 -7.58 42.81
C PRO A 513 10.01 -8.29 43.81
N ALA A 514 11.32 -8.29 43.49
CA ALA A 514 12.30 -8.99 44.30
C ALA A 514 12.21 -8.49 45.76
N PRO A 515 12.23 -9.38 46.76
CA PRO A 515 12.17 -8.96 48.15
C PRO A 515 13.34 -8.03 48.46
N PRO A 516 13.13 -6.99 49.31
CA PRO A 516 14.16 -6.00 49.60
C PRO A 516 15.44 -6.66 50.13
N LYS A 517 16.58 -6.27 49.54
CA LYS A 517 17.92 -6.76 49.89
C LYS A 517 18.18 -6.57 51.40
N PRO A 518 18.56 -7.62 52.15
CA PRO A 518 18.98 -7.46 53.55
C PRO A 518 20.18 -6.50 53.67
N PRO A 519 20.34 -5.76 54.78
CA PRO A 519 21.45 -4.84 54.96
C PRO A 519 22.80 -5.57 54.87
N GLU A 520 23.68 -5.04 54.02
CA GLU A 520 25.03 -5.53 53.81
C GLU A 520 25.87 -5.22 55.06
N ALA A 521 26.45 -6.26 55.69
CA ALA A 521 27.36 -6.10 56.82
C ALA A 521 28.68 -5.44 56.37
N PRO A 522 29.39 -4.69 57.24
CA PRO A 522 30.53 -3.88 56.83
C PRO A 522 31.70 -4.73 56.32
N ALA A 523 32.20 -4.40 55.12
CA ALA A 523 33.37 -5.02 54.51
C ALA A 523 34.65 -4.67 55.28
N VAL A 524 35.43 -5.71 55.62
CA VAL A 524 36.81 -5.57 56.09
C VAL A 524 37.70 -5.36 54.87
N ALA A 525 38.48 -4.28 54.90
CA ALA A 525 39.37 -3.87 53.82
C ALA A 525 40.61 -4.78 53.70
N SER A 526 40.97 -5.13 52.46
CA SER A 526 42.35 -5.44 52.08
C SER A 526 42.63 -4.90 50.68
N GLY A 527 43.83 -4.32 50.54
CA GLY A 527 44.24 -3.37 49.50
C GLY A 527 44.66 -3.97 48.15
N PRO A 528 45.27 -3.13 47.28
CA PRO A 528 45.17 -3.25 45.82
C PRO A 528 46.38 -3.93 45.19
N VAL A 529 46.16 -4.74 44.14
CA VAL A 529 47.20 -5.04 43.14
C VAL A 529 46.55 -5.15 41.76
N GLY A 530 47.04 -4.32 40.83
CA GLY A 530 46.64 -4.31 39.43
C GLY A 530 47.32 -5.41 38.61
N GLY A 531 46.80 -5.59 37.39
CA GLY A 531 47.39 -6.45 36.37
C GLY A 531 46.33 -7.28 35.63
N THR A 532 45.84 -6.76 34.50
CA THR A 532 45.29 -7.61 33.44
C THR A 532 46.38 -8.54 32.92
N PRO A 533 46.07 -9.83 32.69
CA PRO A 533 45.95 -10.23 31.29
C PRO A 533 44.87 -11.28 30.99
N LEU A 534 44.33 -11.14 29.77
CA LEU A 534 43.93 -12.20 28.83
C LEU A 534 43.07 -13.36 29.36
N THR A 535 41.77 -13.31 29.05
CA THR A 535 40.83 -14.41 29.19
C THR A 535 41.23 -15.57 28.27
N VAL A 536 41.68 -16.65 28.89
CA VAL A 536 41.88 -17.96 28.29
C VAL A 536 40.53 -18.52 27.84
N ILE A 537 40.46 -19.00 26.60
CA ILE A 537 39.32 -19.72 26.05
C ILE A 537 39.24 -21.07 26.77
N THR A 538 38.25 -21.26 27.63
CA THR A 538 37.87 -22.57 28.17
C THR A 538 36.98 -23.31 27.18
N ALA A 539 37.28 -24.60 26.97
CA ALA A 539 36.54 -25.51 26.09
C ALA A 539 35.12 -25.80 26.63
N PRO A 540 34.16 -26.20 25.78
CA PRO A 540 32.78 -26.45 26.17
C PRO A 540 32.67 -27.68 27.09
N THR A 541 31.96 -27.52 28.21
CA THR A 541 31.48 -28.60 29.06
C THR A 541 30.41 -29.40 28.32
N VAL A 542 30.65 -30.70 28.12
CA VAL A 542 29.69 -31.67 27.59
C VAL A 542 28.55 -31.87 28.61
N PRO A 543 27.27 -31.77 28.23
CA PRO A 543 26.16 -32.12 29.12
C PRO A 543 26.16 -33.63 29.43
N PRO A 544 25.76 -34.07 30.63
CA PRO A 544 25.62 -35.49 30.93
C PRO A 544 24.53 -36.14 30.07
N ALA A 545 24.78 -37.38 29.62
CA ALA A 545 23.87 -38.14 28.77
C ALA A 545 22.52 -38.45 29.47
N PRO A 546 21.41 -38.53 28.72
CA PRO A 546 20.11 -38.89 29.28
C PRO A 546 20.07 -40.35 29.77
N VAL A 547 19.46 -40.55 30.93
CA VAL A 547 19.21 -41.86 31.56
C VAL A 547 18.22 -42.65 30.70
N VAL A 548 18.63 -43.81 30.19
CA VAL A 548 17.79 -44.75 29.43
C VAL A 548 16.97 -45.59 30.42
N PRO A 549 15.62 -45.70 30.29
CA PRO A 549 14.83 -46.62 31.09
C PRO A 549 15.08 -48.08 30.67
N PRO A 550 14.95 -49.06 31.60
CA PRO A 550 15.23 -50.47 31.29
C PRO A 550 14.21 -51.04 30.28
N PRO A 551 14.62 -52.02 29.45
CA PRO A 551 13.74 -52.63 28.45
C PRO A 551 12.64 -53.48 29.11
N PRO A 552 11.45 -53.57 28.48
CA PRO A 552 10.37 -54.43 28.96
C PRO A 552 10.72 -55.92 28.84
N VAL A 553 10.29 -56.69 29.83
CA VAL A 553 10.41 -58.15 29.90
C VAL A 553 9.64 -58.78 28.73
N VAL A 554 10.34 -59.59 27.93
CA VAL A 554 9.74 -60.39 26.85
C VAL A 554 8.96 -61.55 27.49
N VAL A 555 7.64 -61.47 27.47
CA VAL A 555 6.76 -62.61 27.77
C VAL A 555 6.48 -63.34 26.46
N SER A 556 6.89 -64.61 26.36
CA SER A 556 6.61 -65.47 25.21
C SER A 556 5.09 -65.64 24.99
N PRO A 557 4.61 -65.68 23.74
CA PRO A 557 3.18 -65.85 23.46
C PRO A 557 2.72 -67.30 23.74
N PRO A 558 1.47 -67.50 24.20
CA PRO A 558 0.85 -68.82 24.29
C PRO A 558 0.50 -69.37 22.88
N PRO A 559 0.30 -70.69 22.73
CA PRO A 559 0.10 -71.32 21.43
C PRO A 559 -1.23 -70.91 20.78
N VAL A 560 -1.17 -70.77 19.45
CA VAL A 560 -2.25 -70.41 18.54
C VAL A 560 -3.39 -71.42 18.60
N VAL A 561 -4.60 -70.97 18.94
CA VAL A 561 -5.85 -71.70 18.71
C VAL A 561 -6.58 -71.05 17.54
N SER A 562 -6.82 -71.80 16.48
CA SER A 562 -7.54 -71.36 15.28
C SER A 562 -9.02 -71.08 15.59
N PRO A 563 -9.63 -70.01 15.07
CA PRO A 563 -11.07 -69.77 15.21
C PRO A 563 -11.92 -70.61 14.24
N PRO A 564 -13.20 -70.91 14.58
CA PRO A 564 -14.11 -71.70 13.76
C PRO A 564 -14.64 -70.92 12.54
N PRO A 565 -15.17 -71.61 11.51
CA PRO A 565 -15.65 -70.96 10.28
C PRO A 565 -16.90 -70.10 10.50
N PRO A 566 -17.17 -69.13 9.59
CA PRO A 566 -18.21 -68.12 9.78
C PRO A 566 -19.63 -68.68 9.59
N VAL A 567 -20.54 -68.17 10.43
CA VAL A 567 -21.99 -68.38 10.38
C VAL A 567 -22.56 -67.64 9.17
N VAL A 568 -23.34 -68.35 8.35
CA VAL A 568 -24.07 -67.81 7.19
C VAL A 568 -25.30 -67.04 7.68
N SER A 569 -25.40 -65.76 7.34
CA SER A 569 -26.59 -64.95 7.56
C SER A 569 -27.69 -65.30 6.55
N PRO A 570 -28.99 -65.32 6.93
CA PRO A 570 -30.09 -65.62 6.02
C PRO A 570 -30.37 -64.44 5.05
N PRO A 571 -30.96 -64.72 3.87
CA PRO A 571 -31.24 -63.70 2.86
C PRO A 571 -32.42 -62.80 3.27
N PRO A 572 -32.51 -61.58 2.70
CA PRO A 572 -33.57 -60.62 3.02
C PRO A 572 -34.93 -61.03 2.40
N PRO A 573 -36.07 -60.51 2.92
CA PRO A 573 -37.40 -60.91 2.50
C PRO A 573 -37.77 -60.37 1.10
N ALA A 574 -38.57 -61.16 0.38
CA ALA A 574 -39.08 -60.86 -0.96
C ALA A 574 -40.01 -59.63 -0.99
N GLU A 575 -39.86 -58.86 -2.05
CA GLU A 575 -40.64 -57.66 -2.40
C GLU A 575 -42.08 -58.02 -2.82
N ALA A 576 -43.05 -57.22 -2.37
CA ALA A 576 -44.48 -57.44 -2.59
C ALA A 576 -44.92 -57.20 -4.05
N PRO A 577 -45.98 -57.89 -4.55
CA PRO A 577 -46.39 -57.78 -5.94
C PRO A 577 -47.20 -56.50 -6.21
N LYS A 578 -46.91 -55.83 -7.33
CA LYS A 578 -47.75 -54.75 -7.90
C LYS A 578 -48.93 -55.34 -8.68
N PRO A 579 -50.11 -54.68 -8.71
CA PRO A 579 -51.28 -55.20 -9.40
C PRO A 579 -51.24 -54.90 -10.90
N ASP A 580 -51.65 -55.90 -11.68
CA ASP A 580 -51.99 -55.84 -13.10
C ASP A 580 -53.12 -54.84 -13.38
N ASP A 581 -53.03 -54.12 -14.49
CA ASP A 581 -54.22 -53.75 -15.25
C ASP A 581 -53.98 -53.87 -16.77
N LYS A 582 -55.08 -54.24 -17.44
CA LYS A 582 -55.17 -55.02 -18.69
C LYS A 582 -54.88 -54.26 -19.99
N PRO A 583 -54.71 -54.98 -21.12
CA PRO A 583 -54.76 -54.39 -22.46
C PRO A 583 -56.20 -54.39 -23.02
N ILE A 584 -56.57 -53.33 -23.74
CA ILE A 584 -57.69 -53.32 -24.68
C ILE A 584 -57.21 -52.69 -25.99
N VAL A 585 -57.30 -53.52 -27.05
CA VAL A 585 -57.52 -53.30 -28.50
C VAL A 585 -57.13 -51.95 -29.10
#